data_AF-A0A1K1MXI6-F1
#
_entry.id   AF-A0A1K1MXI6-F1
#
_cell.length_a   1.000
_cell.length_b   1.000
_cell.length_c   1.000
_cell.angle_alpha   90.00
_cell.angle_beta   90.00
_cell.angle_gamma   90.00
#
_symmetry.space_group_name_H-M   'P 1'
#
loop_
_entity.id
_entity.type
_entity.pdbx_description
1 polymer ?
#
loop_
_entity_poly.entity_id
_entity_poly.type
_entity_poly.pdbx_seq_one_letter_code
_entity_poly.pdbx_strand_id
1 'polypeptide(L)'
;MNTSTDPFYDDYFSRMIDVLELLCASPSEQCEVMDSYNTGWELRHDTIAAIEAVVGSPANQLPLDQVELLRTVQMMASSLPTDAISAPGKDMHTRDGCETAMRHPAWDEIRRYTSDVRKALDVSILLHRARIHE
;
A
#
# COMPACT_ATOMS: atom_id res chain seq x y z
N MET A 1 -32.17 -7.50 5.10
CA MET A 1 -30.84 -6.89 5.29
C MET A 1 -30.28 -6.67 3.90
N ASN A 2 -30.06 -5.42 3.51
CA ASN A 2 -29.51 -5.10 2.20
C ASN A 2 -28.01 -5.40 2.28
N THR A 3 -27.58 -6.60 1.86
CA THR A 3 -26.17 -6.92 1.70
C THR A 3 -25.68 -6.09 0.53
N SER A 4 -25.12 -4.92 0.83
CA SER A 4 -24.49 -4.07 -0.16
C SER A 4 -23.33 -4.85 -0.77
N THR A 5 -23.56 -5.46 -1.92
CA THR A 5 -22.52 -6.15 -2.69
C THR A 5 -21.84 -5.10 -3.55
N ASP A 6 -20.71 -4.62 -3.09
CA ASP A 6 -19.76 -3.91 -3.95
C ASP A 6 -19.11 -4.97 -4.86
N PRO A 7 -19.44 -5.01 -6.16
CA PRO A 7 -18.96 -6.06 -7.05
C PRO A 7 -17.46 -5.97 -7.32
N PHE A 8 -16.80 -4.87 -6.92
CA PHE A 8 -15.38 -4.64 -7.11
C PHE A 8 -14.56 -4.90 -5.85
N TYR A 9 -15.18 -5.35 -4.76
CA TYR A 9 -14.48 -5.55 -3.49
C TYR A 9 -13.28 -6.48 -3.61
N ASP A 10 -13.43 -7.58 -4.35
CA ASP A 10 -12.34 -8.54 -4.55
C ASP A 10 -11.16 -7.93 -5.34
N ASP A 11 -11.45 -7.04 -6.30
CA ASP A 11 -10.42 -6.29 -7.04
C ASP A 11 -9.71 -5.28 -6.13
N TYR A 12 -10.47 -4.55 -5.29
CA TYR A 12 -9.89 -3.62 -4.31
C TYR A 12 -8.99 -4.35 -3.31
N PHE A 13 -9.45 -5.50 -2.82
CA PHE A 13 -8.67 -6.31 -1.89
C PHE A 13 -7.38 -6.82 -2.52
N SER A 14 -7.44 -7.27 -3.78
CA SER A 14 -6.26 -7.73 -4.53
C SER A 14 -5.25 -6.60 -4.72
N ARG A 15 -5.71 -5.41 -5.15
CA ARG A 15 -4.84 -4.24 -5.30
C ARG A 15 -4.23 -3.78 -3.96
N MET A 16 -5.00 -3.84 -2.88
CA MET A 16 -4.47 -3.56 -1.54
C MET A 16 -3.35 -4.54 -1.18
N ILE A 17 -3.51 -5.85 -1.45
CA ILE A 17 -2.44 -6.83 -1.22
C ILE A 17 -1.19 -6.47 -2.01
N ASP A 18 -1.33 -6.20 -3.30
CA ASP A 18 -0.19 -5.88 -4.18
C ASP A 18 0.56 -4.64 -3.71
N VAL A 19 -0.17 -3.59 -3.29
CA VAL A 19 0.44 -2.37 -2.76
C VAL A 19 1.14 -2.60 -1.43
N LEU A 20 0.56 -3.38 -0.52
CA LEU A 20 1.23 -3.74 0.74
C LEU A 20 2.47 -4.61 0.48
N GLU A 21 2.41 -5.50 -0.50
CA GLU A 21 3.56 -6.29 -0.97
C GLU A 21 4.69 -5.38 -1.46
N LEU A 22 4.36 -4.41 -2.30
CA LEU A 22 5.32 -3.44 -2.82
C LEU A 22 5.89 -2.53 -1.73
N LEU A 23 5.09 -2.10 -0.76
CA LEU A 23 5.55 -1.33 0.40
C LEU A 23 6.61 -2.09 1.22
N CYS A 24 6.52 -3.41 1.30
CA CYS A 24 7.51 -4.22 2.01
C CYS A 24 8.81 -4.43 1.23
N ALA A 25 8.82 -4.17 -0.08
CA ALA A 25 9.98 -4.38 -0.93
C ALA A 25 11.10 -3.34 -0.66
N SER A 26 12.31 -3.64 -1.10
CA SER A 26 13.43 -2.71 -1.01
C SER A 26 13.21 -1.48 -1.90
N PRO A 27 13.87 -0.33 -1.62
CA PRO A 27 13.80 0.85 -2.48
C PRO A 27 14.05 0.56 -3.97
N SER A 28 15.03 -0.30 -4.26
CA SER A 28 15.41 -0.68 -5.63
C SER A 28 14.30 -1.45 -6.34
N GLU A 29 13.68 -2.41 -5.65
CA GLU A 29 12.56 -3.20 -6.19
C GLU A 29 11.31 -2.31 -6.39
N GLN A 30 11.04 -1.40 -5.45
CA GLN A 30 9.95 -0.43 -5.57
C GLN A 30 10.12 0.45 -6.81
N CYS A 31 11.33 0.97 -7.03
CA CYS A 31 11.63 1.77 -8.22
C CYS A 31 11.63 0.95 -9.51
N GLU A 32 11.90 -0.34 -9.46
CA GLU A 32 11.84 -1.21 -10.63
C GLU A 32 10.39 -1.53 -11.03
N VAL A 33 9.55 -1.93 -10.07
CA VAL A 33 8.13 -2.23 -10.32
C VAL A 33 7.37 -0.99 -10.81
N MET A 34 7.75 0.19 -10.34
CA MET A 34 7.11 1.47 -10.68
C MET A 34 7.82 2.20 -11.85
N ASP A 35 8.66 1.50 -12.62
CA ASP A 35 9.40 2.02 -13.77
C ASP A 35 10.22 3.30 -13.50
N SER A 36 10.58 3.54 -12.23
CA SER A 36 11.30 4.71 -11.75
C SER A 36 10.66 6.03 -12.15
N TYR A 37 9.33 6.04 -12.22
CA TYR A 37 8.52 7.22 -12.56
C TYR A 37 7.73 7.69 -11.33
N ASN A 38 8.22 8.73 -10.67
CA ASN A 38 7.63 9.32 -9.46
C ASN A 38 7.30 8.28 -8.37
N THR A 39 8.14 7.26 -8.20
CA THR A 39 7.87 6.09 -7.36
C THR A 39 7.35 6.45 -5.96
N GLY A 40 7.96 7.43 -5.28
CA GLY A 40 7.52 7.84 -3.94
C GLY A 40 6.13 8.49 -3.92
N TRP A 41 5.77 9.24 -4.96
CA TRP A 41 4.44 9.84 -5.08
C TRP A 41 3.38 8.79 -5.42
N GLU A 42 3.66 7.97 -6.44
CA GLU A 42 2.74 6.94 -6.91
C GLU A 42 2.48 5.91 -5.81
N LEU A 43 3.52 5.38 -5.17
CA LEU A 43 3.37 4.39 -4.09
C LEU A 43 2.58 4.95 -2.91
N ARG A 44 2.78 6.22 -2.55
CA ARG A 44 1.97 6.89 -1.52
C ARG A 44 0.51 6.99 -1.97
N HIS A 45 0.27 7.44 -3.19
CA HIS A 45 -1.08 7.60 -3.73
C HIS A 45 -1.82 6.25 -3.78
N ASP A 46 -1.19 5.23 -4.34
CA ASP A 46 -1.72 3.87 -4.45
C ASP A 46 -1.99 3.26 -3.07
N THR A 47 -1.10 3.46 -2.10
CA THR A 47 -1.32 3.02 -0.72
C THR A 47 -2.59 3.62 -0.13
N ILE A 48 -2.75 4.95 -0.27
CA ILE A 48 -3.90 5.64 0.30
C ILE A 48 -5.20 5.20 -0.39
N ALA A 49 -5.18 5.14 -1.72
CA ALA A 49 -6.34 4.80 -2.54
C ALA A 49 -6.77 3.34 -2.35
N ALA A 50 -5.83 2.39 -2.37
CA ALA A 50 -6.14 0.97 -2.25
C ALA A 50 -6.69 0.63 -0.85
N ILE A 51 -6.10 1.21 0.21
CA ILE A 51 -6.61 1.00 1.58
C ILE A 51 -8.01 1.62 1.73
N GLU A 52 -8.22 2.85 1.23
CA GLU A 52 -9.53 3.50 1.30
C GLU A 52 -10.61 2.68 0.57
N ALA A 53 -10.29 2.13 -0.60
CA ALA A 53 -11.22 1.32 -1.38
C ALA A 53 -11.68 0.07 -0.62
N VAL A 54 -10.78 -0.62 0.09
CA VAL A 54 -11.13 -1.81 0.89
C VAL A 54 -11.86 -1.43 2.17
N VAL A 55 -11.30 -0.49 2.95
CA VAL A 55 -11.82 -0.13 4.27
C VAL A 55 -13.14 0.63 4.19
N GLY A 56 -13.28 1.50 3.18
CA GLY A 56 -14.47 2.30 2.93
C GLY A 56 -15.57 1.58 2.15
N SER A 57 -15.28 0.41 1.55
CA SER A 57 -16.30 -0.35 0.84
C SER A 57 -17.39 -0.85 1.81
N PRO A 58 -18.68 -0.75 1.43
CA PRO A 58 -19.76 -1.32 2.23
C PRO A 58 -19.75 -2.87 2.23
N ALA A 59 -18.94 -3.49 1.37
CA ALA A 59 -18.71 -4.93 1.34
C ALA A 59 -17.50 -5.38 2.19
N ASN A 60 -16.85 -4.46 2.93
CA ASN A 60 -15.69 -4.77 3.74
C ASN A 60 -15.93 -5.95 4.72
N GLN A 61 -15.09 -6.97 4.62
CA GLN A 61 -15.16 -8.20 5.42
C GLN A 61 -14.05 -8.30 6.47
N LEU A 62 -13.17 -7.29 6.55
CA LEU A 62 -12.05 -7.30 7.50
C LEU A 62 -12.54 -7.08 8.94
N PRO A 63 -12.00 -7.84 9.90
CA PRO A 63 -12.09 -7.52 11.33
C PRO A 63 -11.65 -6.08 11.64
N LEU A 64 -12.25 -5.48 12.68
CA LEU A 64 -12.02 -4.08 13.05
C LEU A 64 -10.55 -3.79 13.38
N ASP A 65 -9.86 -4.71 14.06
CA ASP A 65 -8.43 -4.60 14.37
C ASP A 65 -7.57 -4.56 13.09
N GLN A 66 -7.88 -5.40 12.09
CA GLN A 66 -7.20 -5.34 10.79
C GLN A 66 -7.49 -4.04 10.04
N VAL A 67 -8.72 -3.51 10.14
CA VAL A 67 -9.08 -2.20 9.57
C VAL A 67 -8.27 -1.07 10.22
N GLU A 68 -8.10 -1.11 11.55
CA GLU A 68 -7.31 -0.11 12.27
C GLU A 68 -5.84 -0.15 11.87
N LEU A 69 -5.25 -1.34 11.74
CA LEU A 69 -3.88 -1.54 11.25
C LEU A 69 -3.68 -0.94 9.84
N LEU A 70 -4.62 -1.19 8.92
CA LEU A 70 -4.58 -0.62 7.57
C LEU A 70 -4.71 0.91 7.59
N ARG A 71 -5.61 1.46 8.42
CA ARG A 71 -5.73 2.91 8.59
C ARG A 71 -4.46 3.55 9.15
N THR A 72 -3.72 2.85 10.01
CA THR A 72 -2.40 3.32 10.46
C THR A 72 -1.41 3.38 9.30
N VAL A 73 -1.33 2.36 8.43
CA VAL A 73 -0.48 2.42 7.21
C VAL A 73 -0.89 3.60 6.33
N GLN A 74 -2.18 3.78 6.07
CA GLN A 74 -2.73 4.89 5.27
C GLN A 74 -2.34 6.25 5.85
N MET A 75 -2.41 6.40 7.18
CA MET A 75 -2.03 7.63 7.88
C MET A 75 -0.52 7.89 7.76
N MET A 76 0.32 6.88 7.98
CA MET A 76 1.77 7.03 7.84
C MET A 76 2.16 7.46 6.42
N ALA A 77 1.57 6.84 5.40
CA ALA A 77 1.78 7.23 4.00
C ALA A 77 1.29 8.66 3.71
N SER A 78 0.15 9.05 4.27
CA SER A 78 -0.40 10.41 4.12
C SER A 78 0.51 11.47 4.74
N SER A 79 1.17 11.13 5.85
CA SER A 79 2.05 11.99 6.64
C SER A 79 3.53 11.96 6.22
N LEU A 80 3.87 11.28 5.13
CA LEU A 80 5.24 11.30 4.59
C LEU A 80 5.72 12.73 4.32
N PRO A 81 6.96 13.07 4.72
CA PRO A 81 7.53 14.38 4.41
C PRO A 81 7.73 14.52 2.90
N THR A 82 7.67 15.76 2.39
CA THR A 82 7.83 16.06 0.97
C THR A 82 9.10 15.44 0.39
N ASP A 83 10.21 15.49 1.12
CA ASP A 83 11.52 14.98 0.67
C ASP A 83 11.56 13.45 0.54
N ALA A 84 10.68 12.72 1.24
CA ALA A 84 10.52 11.27 1.07
C ALA A 84 9.76 10.93 -0.23
N ILE A 85 8.95 11.86 -0.71
CA ILE A 85 8.14 11.70 -1.92
C ILE A 85 8.90 12.20 -3.15
N SER A 86 9.60 13.32 -2.98
CA SER A 86 10.35 14.02 -4.02
C SER A 86 11.67 14.53 -3.46
N ALA A 87 12.76 13.80 -3.72
CA ALA A 87 14.05 14.13 -3.15
C ALA A 87 14.57 15.49 -3.67
N PRO A 88 15.03 16.41 -2.79
CA PRO A 88 15.51 17.72 -3.20
C PRO A 88 16.64 17.65 -4.23
N GLY A 89 16.50 18.40 -5.33
CA GLY A 89 17.52 18.50 -6.37
C GLY A 89 17.68 17.25 -7.25
N LYS A 90 16.76 16.31 -7.18
CA LYS A 90 16.74 15.09 -8.00
C LYS A 90 15.55 15.09 -8.97
N ASP A 91 15.73 14.45 -10.13
CA ASP A 91 14.64 14.23 -11.09
C ASP A 91 13.91 12.93 -10.74
N MET A 92 12.62 13.04 -10.37
CA MET A 92 11.78 11.90 -9.98
C MET A 92 11.33 11.05 -11.17
N HIS A 93 11.74 11.35 -12.40
CA HIS A 93 11.57 10.47 -13.57
C HIS A 93 12.83 9.64 -13.88
N THR A 94 13.76 9.58 -12.94
CA THR A 94 14.99 8.80 -13.05
C THR A 94 15.10 7.82 -11.90
N ARG A 95 15.80 6.70 -12.14
CA ARG A 95 16.06 5.69 -11.11
C ARG A 95 16.80 6.28 -9.91
N ASP A 96 17.84 7.08 -10.14
CA ASP A 96 18.62 7.71 -9.06
C ASP A 96 17.77 8.65 -8.20
N GLY A 97 16.90 9.45 -8.81
CA GLY A 97 16.00 10.32 -8.07
C GLY A 97 14.97 9.56 -7.25
N CYS A 98 14.29 8.60 -7.87
CA CYS A 98 13.31 7.76 -7.17
C CYS A 98 13.96 6.96 -6.03
N GLU A 99 15.09 6.30 -6.26
CA GLU A 99 15.78 5.55 -5.22
C GLU A 99 16.25 6.45 -4.08
N THR A 100 16.71 7.68 -4.38
CA THR A 100 17.09 8.65 -3.35
C THR A 100 15.90 8.98 -2.45
N ALA A 101 14.72 9.24 -3.03
CA ALA A 101 13.50 9.52 -2.28
C ALA A 101 13.04 8.29 -1.46
N MET A 102 13.04 7.10 -2.08
CA MET A 102 12.62 5.85 -1.44
C MET A 102 13.56 5.40 -0.31
N ARG A 103 14.82 5.87 -0.27
CA ARG A 103 15.75 5.64 0.84
C ARG A 103 15.54 6.57 2.03
N HIS A 104 14.59 7.49 1.97
CA HIS A 104 14.28 8.37 3.11
C HIS A 104 13.80 7.53 4.32
N PRO A 105 14.30 7.77 5.55
CA PRO A 105 13.98 6.93 6.73
C PRO A 105 12.49 6.80 7.07
N ALA A 106 11.68 7.80 6.73
CA ALA A 106 10.23 7.74 6.90
C ALA A 106 9.59 6.56 6.13
N TRP A 107 10.18 6.13 4.99
CA TRP A 107 9.73 4.92 4.32
C TRP A 107 10.10 3.67 5.11
N ASP A 108 11.26 3.59 5.74
CA ASP A 108 11.69 2.40 6.51
C ASP A 108 10.73 2.09 7.65
N GLU A 109 10.20 3.11 8.32
CA GLU A 109 9.17 2.95 9.34
C GLU A 109 7.88 2.35 8.76
N ILE A 110 7.44 2.84 7.59
CA ILE A 110 6.29 2.29 6.87
C ILE A 110 6.56 0.85 6.44
N ARG A 111 7.70 0.54 5.81
CA ARG A 111 8.02 -0.83 5.36
C ARG A 111 7.95 -1.82 6.51
N ARG A 112 8.54 -1.44 7.66
CA ARG A 112 8.55 -2.27 8.87
C ARG A 112 7.14 -2.49 9.40
N TYR A 113 6.36 -1.42 9.58
CA TYR A 113 5.00 -1.52 10.08
C TYR A 113 4.10 -2.32 9.13
N THR A 114 4.17 -2.05 7.82
CA THR A 114 3.44 -2.79 6.79
C THR A 114 3.81 -4.27 6.77
N SER A 115 5.06 -4.65 7.02
CA SER A 115 5.46 -6.05 7.15
C SER A 115 4.74 -6.76 8.29
N ASP A 116 4.55 -6.10 9.42
CA ASP A 116 3.80 -6.65 10.56
C ASP A 116 2.29 -6.68 10.29
N VAL A 117 1.75 -5.64 9.63
CA VAL A 117 0.34 -5.61 9.20
C VAL A 117 0.02 -6.73 8.22
N ARG A 118 0.91 -7.01 7.26
CA ARG A 118 0.73 -8.13 6.31
C ARG A 118 0.59 -9.47 7.03
N LYS A 119 1.45 -9.75 8.01
CA LYS A 119 1.35 -10.97 8.82
C LYS A 119 0.01 -11.05 9.56
N ALA A 120 -0.46 -9.91 10.10
CA ALA A 120 -1.76 -9.85 10.76
C ALA A 120 -2.95 -10.10 9.80
N LEU A 121 -2.77 -9.85 8.50
CA LEU A 121 -3.74 -10.07 7.44
C LEU A 121 -3.64 -11.47 6.79
N ASP A 122 -2.65 -12.31 7.14
CA ASP A 122 -2.36 -13.58 6.43
C ASP A 122 -3.60 -14.47 6.23
N VAL A 123 -4.43 -14.62 7.26
CA VAL A 123 -5.67 -15.43 7.18
C VAL A 123 -6.66 -14.79 6.21
N SER A 124 -6.86 -13.47 6.28
CA SER A 124 -7.77 -12.74 5.39
C SER A 124 -7.30 -12.81 3.93
N ILE A 125 -5.99 -12.69 3.70
CA ILE A 125 -5.36 -12.84 2.38
C ILE A 125 -5.55 -14.26 1.84
N LEU A 126 -5.36 -15.29 2.68
CA LEU A 126 -5.56 -16.67 2.28
C LEU A 126 -7.01 -16.94 1.87
N LEU A 127 -7.97 -16.47 2.68
CA LEU A 127 -9.40 -16.62 2.39
C LEU A 127 -9.81 -15.88 1.11
N HIS A 128 -9.28 -14.68 0.89
CA HIS A 128 -9.49 -13.92 -0.34
C HIS A 128 -8.98 -14.68 -1.57
N ARG A 129 -7.73 -15.14 -1.53
CA ARG A 129 -7.11 -15.91 -2.63
C ARG A 129 -7.85 -17.20 -2.94
N ALA A 130 -8.36 -17.90 -1.92
CA ALA A 130 -9.16 -19.10 -2.13
C ALA A 130 -10.45 -18.80 -2.91
N ARG A 131 -11.13 -17.71 -2.58
CA ARG A 131 -12.40 -17.31 -3.21
C ARG A 131 -12.29 -16.94 -4.68
N ILE A 132 -11.23 -16.23 -5.07
CA ILE A 132 -11.06 -15.75 -6.46
C ILE A 132 -10.54 -16.84 -7.42
N HIS A 133 -10.14 -18.00 -6.90
CA HIS A 133 -9.67 -19.15 -7.68
C HIS A 133 -10.70 -20.30 -7.76
N GLU A 134 -11.89 -20.11 -7.19
CA GLU A 134 -13.07 -20.97 -7.37
C GLU A 134 -13.86 -20.58 -8.63
#